data_AF-A0A1Y0C6A9-F1
#
_entry.id   AF-A0A1Y0C6A9-F1
#
_cell.length_a   1.000
_cell.length_b   1.000
_cell.length_c   1.000
_cell.angle_alpha   90.00
_cell.angle_beta   90.00
_cell.angle_gamma   90.00
#
_symmetry.space_group_name_H-M   'P 1'
#
loop_
_entity.id
_entity.type
_entity.pdbx_description
1 polymer ?
#
loop_
_entity_poly.entity_id
_entity_poly.type
_entity_poly.pdbx_seq_one_letter_code
_entity_poly.pdbx_strand_id
1 'polypeptide(L)'
;MIPIQDAGRGTLLYMHTLASALATASDETVVLLGLAGVREPSPAAQKSAVAAHLDAAMARLDATIRSKKVAPSRMPRATQGRLMIQDGEVYDAVAHTYQPGFPFAAFVTAFVAGSRG
;
A
#
# COMPACT_ATOMS: atom_id res chain seq x y z
N MET A 1 -14.31 18.29 4.53
CA MET A 1 -14.07 17.95 3.12
C MET A 1 -15.25 18.46 2.32
N ILE A 2 -15.05 19.01 1.12
CA ILE A 2 -16.17 19.47 0.30
C ILE A 2 -16.86 18.22 -0.28
N PRO A 3 -18.20 18.07 -0.18
CA PRO A 3 -18.91 16.94 -0.76
C PRO A 3 -18.76 16.91 -2.28
N ILE A 4 -18.56 15.73 -2.83
CA ILE A 4 -18.55 15.48 -4.27
C ILE A 4 -19.98 15.67 -4.77
N GLN A 5 -20.16 16.59 -5.71
CA GLN A 5 -21.46 16.90 -6.33
C GLN A 5 -21.75 15.93 -7.49
N ASP A 6 -23.01 15.89 -7.93
CA ASP A 6 -23.52 15.01 -8.99
C ASP A 6 -23.16 13.53 -8.75
N ALA A 7 -23.10 13.14 -7.48
CA ALA A 7 -22.71 11.81 -7.08
C ALA A 7 -23.87 10.83 -7.24
N GLY A 8 -23.57 9.68 -7.85
CA GLY A 8 -24.46 8.54 -7.93
C GLY A 8 -23.82 7.28 -7.36
N ARG A 9 -24.53 6.15 -7.50
CA ARG A 9 -24.02 4.82 -7.08
C ARG A 9 -22.66 4.47 -7.70
N GLY A 10 -22.39 4.96 -8.92
CA GLY A 10 -21.09 4.79 -9.59
C GLY A 10 -19.95 5.49 -8.84
N THR A 11 -20.16 6.70 -8.34
CA THR A 11 -19.18 7.46 -7.55
C THR A 11 -18.84 6.74 -6.25
N LEU A 12 -19.85 6.22 -5.56
CA LEU A 12 -19.66 5.44 -4.35
C LEU A 12 -18.84 4.17 -4.65
N LEU A 13 -19.23 3.40 -5.66
CA LEU A 13 -18.49 2.18 -6.03
C LEU A 13 -17.04 2.47 -6.44
N TYR A 14 -16.83 3.55 -7.20
CA TYR A 14 -15.51 3.99 -7.60
C TYR A 14 -14.63 4.28 -6.37
N MET A 15 -15.14 5.02 -5.39
CA MET A 15 -14.39 5.39 -4.19
C MET A 15 -14.02 4.17 -3.34
N HIS A 16 -14.97 3.26 -3.10
CA HIS A 16 -14.71 2.00 -2.39
C HIS A 16 -13.65 1.13 -3.09
N THR A 17 -13.71 1.08 -4.43
CA THR A 17 -12.74 0.33 -5.25
C THR A 17 -11.36 0.99 -5.21
N LEU A 18 -11.31 2.32 -5.35
CA LEU A 18 -10.09 3.11 -5.28
C LEU A 18 -9.38 2.93 -3.93
N ALA A 19 -10.11 3.01 -2.82
CA ALA A 19 -9.53 2.79 -1.49
C ALA A 19 -8.97 1.37 -1.32
N SER A 20 -9.68 0.38 -1.84
CA SER A 20 -9.20 -1.01 -1.82
C SER A 20 -7.91 -1.15 -2.63
N ALA A 21 -7.85 -0.55 -3.82
CA ALA A 21 -6.68 -0.56 -4.69
C ALA A 21 -5.47 0.15 -4.06
N LEU A 22 -5.68 1.34 -3.49
CA LEU A 22 -4.61 2.10 -2.82
C LEU A 22 -4.08 1.35 -1.59
N ALA A 23 -4.97 0.76 -0.79
CA ALA A 23 -4.57 -0.05 0.36
C ALA A 23 -3.73 -1.27 -0.07
N THR A 24 -4.05 -1.89 -1.22
CA THR A 24 -3.23 -2.98 -1.78
C THR A 24 -1.90 -2.50 -2.37
N ALA A 25 -1.88 -1.35 -3.03
CA ALA A 25 -0.67 -0.80 -3.65
C ALA A 25 0.36 -0.32 -2.61
N SER A 26 -0.11 0.13 -1.45
CA SER A 26 0.78 0.52 -0.34
C SER A 26 1.60 -0.64 0.27
N ASP A 27 1.36 -1.89 -0.14
CA ASP A 27 2.06 -3.08 0.36
C ASP A 27 3.13 -3.62 -0.61
N GLU A 28 3.79 -2.76 -1.38
CA GLU A 28 4.89 -3.20 -2.23
C GLU A 28 6.14 -3.48 -1.38
N THR A 29 6.15 -4.65 -0.73
CA THR A 29 7.39 -5.21 -0.17
C THR A 29 8.27 -5.65 -1.32
N VAL A 30 9.06 -4.71 -1.84
CA VAL A 30 10.12 -4.98 -2.81
C VAL A 30 11.35 -5.45 -2.05
N VAL A 31 11.78 -6.69 -2.28
CA VAL A 31 13.05 -7.18 -1.74
C VAL A 31 14.17 -6.69 -2.65
N LEU A 32 14.92 -5.70 -2.16
CA LEU A 32 16.05 -5.13 -2.88
C LEU A 32 17.36 -5.83 -2.47
N LEU A 33 18.19 -6.17 -3.46
CA LEU A 33 19.57 -6.58 -3.23
C LEU A 33 20.44 -5.33 -3.07
N GLY A 34 20.73 -4.95 -1.83
CA GLY A 34 21.60 -3.81 -1.52
C GLY A 34 23.07 -4.20 -1.55
N LEU A 35 23.76 -3.85 -2.64
CA LEU A 35 25.24 -4.00 -2.76
C LEU A 35 25.98 -2.66 -2.63
N ALA A 36 25.26 -1.55 -2.53
CA ALA A 36 25.85 -0.23 -2.36
C ALA A 36 26.64 -0.18 -1.04
N GLY A 37 27.97 -0.05 -1.14
CA GLY A 37 28.88 -0.02 0.01
C GLY A 37 29.66 -1.32 0.25
N VAL A 38 29.35 -2.42 -0.45
CA VAL A 38 30.11 -3.66 -0.33
C VAL A 38 31.35 -3.57 -1.21
N ARG A 39 32.47 -3.16 -0.62
CA ARG A 39 33.78 -3.12 -1.29
C ARG A 39 34.84 -3.72 -0.38
N GLU A 40 35.36 -4.86 -0.79
CA GLU A 40 36.34 -5.64 -0.06
C GLU A 40 37.74 -5.51 -0.69
N PRO A 41 38.81 -5.67 0.11
CA PRO A 41 40.18 -5.45 -0.34
C PRO A 41 40.70 -6.54 -1.30
N SER A 42 40.00 -7.67 -1.43
CA SER A 42 40.37 -8.75 -2.35
C SER A 42 39.18 -9.33 -3.12
N PRO A 43 39.39 -9.90 -4.33
CA PRO A 43 38.33 -10.51 -5.11
C PRO A 43 37.63 -11.69 -4.41
N ALA A 44 38.38 -12.47 -3.62
CA ALA A 44 37.81 -13.58 -2.85
C ALA A 44 36.88 -13.06 -1.74
N ALA A 45 37.32 -12.04 -1.00
CA ALA A 45 36.52 -11.39 0.03
C ALA A 45 35.27 -10.70 -0.55
N GLN A 46 35.39 -10.08 -1.73
CA GLN A 46 34.25 -9.47 -2.42
C GLN A 46 33.20 -10.51 -2.79
N LYS A 47 33.62 -11.67 -3.30
CA LYS A 47 32.69 -12.77 -3.65
C LYS A 47 31.96 -13.29 -2.42
N SER A 48 32.66 -13.50 -1.29
CA SER A 48 32.01 -13.93 -0.06
C SER A 48 31.05 -12.89 0.50
N ALA A 49 31.40 -11.60 0.44
CA ALA A 49 30.54 -10.52 0.91
C ALA A 49 29.27 -10.39 0.05
N VAL A 50 29.40 -10.45 -1.28
CA VAL A 50 28.25 -10.46 -2.19
C VAL A 50 27.38 -11.70 -1.98
N ALA A 51 27.98 -12.88 -1.78
CA ALA A 51 27.24 -14.11 -1.50
C ALA A 51 26.42 -14.00 -0.21
N ALA A 52 26.99 -13.46 0.86
CA ALA A 52 26.27 -13.23 2.11
C ALA A 52 25.10 -12.25 1.96
N HIS A 53 25.27 -11.18 1.18
CA HIS A 53 24.19 -10.23 0.87
C HIS A 53 23.09 -10.87 0.01
N LEU A 54 23.47 -11.72 -0.94
CA LEU A 54 22.54 -12.47 -1.76
C LEU A 54 21.73 -13.46 -0.92
N ASP A 55 22.38 -14.23 -0.05
CA ASP A 55 21.72 -15.18 0.85
C ASP A 55 20.72 -14.47 1.77
N ALA A 56 21.09 -13.31 2.31
CA ALA A 56 20.19 -12.49 3.12
C ALA A 56 18.99 -11.96 2.32
N ALA A 57 19.20 -11.53 1.07
CA ALA A 57 18.12 -11.10 0.19
C ALA A 57 17.18 -12.26 -0.17
N MET A 58 17.73 -13.44 -0.48
CA MET A 58 16.96 -14.64 -0.78
C MET A 58 16.13 -15.11 0.42
N ALA A 59 16.68 -15.07 1.64
CA ALA A 59 15.93 -15.39 2.85
C ALA A 59 14.74 -14.43 3.08
N ARG A 60 14.92 -13.13 2.80
CA ARG A 60 13.82 -12.13 2.88
C ARG A 60 12.76 -12.37 1.81
N LEU A 61 13.18 -12.75 0.60
CA LEU A 61 12.27 -13.11 -0.48
C LEU A 61 11.42 -14.33 -0.11
N ASP A 62 12.03 -15.38 0.43
CA ASP A 62 11.32 -16.59 0.88
C ASP A 62 10.32 -16.28 1.99
N ALA A 63 10.69 -15.43 2.96
CA ALA A 63 9.78 -14.98 4.00
C ALA A 63 8.58 -14.21 3.42
N THR A 64 8.81 -13.35 2.44
CA THR A 64 7.77 -12.56 1.76
C THR A 64 6.84 -13.46 0.93
N ILE A 65 7.38 -14.45 0.23
CA ILE A 65 6.57 -15.44 -0.51
C ILE A 65 5.73 -16.26 0.47
N ARG A 66 6.31 -16.68 1.60
CA ARG A 66 5.60 -17.47 2.60
C ARG A 66 4.48 -16.66 3.25
N SER A 67 4.69 -15.39 3.58
CA SER A 67 3.64 -14.54 4.16
C SER A 67 2.46 -14.37 3.21
N LYS A 68 2.69 -14.30 1.89
CA LYS A 68 1.65 -14.22 0.87
C LYS A 68 0.88 -15.53 0.65
N LYS A 69 1.46 -16.68 1.02
CA LYS A 69 0.81 -18.00 0.91
C LYS A 69 -0.05 -18.38 2.12
N VAL A 70 0.17 -17.73 3.26
CA VAL A 70 -0.63 -17.96 4.47
C VAL A 70 -1.91 -17.16 4.38
N ALA A 71 -3.05 -17.77 4.71
CA ALA A 71 -4.31 -17.06 4.79
C ALA A 71 -4.17 -15.86 5.75
N PRO A 72 -4.69 -14.68 5.41
CA PRO A 72 -4.50 -13.49 6.22
C PRO A 72 -5.05 -13.73 7.63
N SER A 73 -4.17 -13.75 8.64
CA SER A 73 -4.52 -13.95 10.05
C SER A 73 -5.19 -12.72 10.68
N ARG A 74 -5.19 -11.61 9.94
CA ARG A 74 -5.83 -10.32 10.27
C ARG A 74 -6.69 -9.90 9.11
N MET A 75 -7.57 -8.93 9.35
CA MET A 75 -8.46 -8.37 8.34
C MET A 75 -7.67 -7.97 7.07
N PRO A 76 -8.10 -8.37 5.86
CA PRO A 76 -7.41 -8.04 4.63
C PRO A 76 -7.24 -6.52 4.46
N ARG A 77 -6.10 -6.07 3.92
CA ARG A 77 -5.82 -4.64 3.73
C ARG A 77 -6.79 -3.95 2.78
N ALA A 78 -7.24 -4.64 1.73
CA ALA A 78 -8.31 -4.13 0.87
C ALA A 78 -9.58 -3.79 1.67
N THR A 79 -9.90 -4.62 2.68
CA THR A 79 -11.01 -4.38 3.60
C THR A 79 -10.73 -3.20 4.53
N GLN A 80 -9.47 -2.99 4.96
CA GLN A 80 -9.10 -1.79 5.72
C GLN A 80 -9.32 -0.50 4.92
N GLY A 81 -8.95 -0.47 3.63
CA GLY A 81 -9.22 0.66 2.75
C GLY A 81 -10.73 0.95 2.65
N ARG A 82 -11.55 -0.10 2.54
CA ARG A 82 -13.01 0.04 2.59
C ARG A 82 -13.53 0.61 3.91
N LEU A 83 -13.00 0.14 5.05
CA LEU A 83 -13.37 0.66 6.37
C LEU A 83 -13.00 2.12 6.55
N MET A 84 -11.85 2.56 6.02
CA MET A 84 -11.43 3.96 6.05
C MET A 84 -12.40 4.89 5.32
N ILE A 85 -13.07 4.39 4.27
CA ILE A 85 -14.13 5.13 3.59
C ILE A 85 -15.41 5.13 4.40
N GLN A 86 -15.81 3.98 4.95
CA GLN A 86 -17.10 3.82 5.64
C GLN A 86 -17.19 4.64 6.94
N ASP A 87 -16.06 4.88 7.60
CA ASP A 87 -16.01 5.65 8.85
C ASP A 87 -16.27 7.15 8.60
N GLY A 88 -17.50 7.58 8.86
CA GLY A 88 -17.97 8.94 8.61
C GLY A 88 -18.42 9.19 7.16
N GLU A 89 -18.68 8.14 6.38
CA GLU A 89 -19.24 8.24 5.03
C GLU A 89 -20.64 8.87 5.04
N VAL A 90 -20.88 9.84 4.14
CA VAL A 90 -22.20 10.43 3.92
C VAL A 90 -22.54 10.38 2.44
N TYR A 91 -23.63 9.70 2.10
CA TYR A 91 -24.17 9.69 0.73
C TYR A 91 -25.61 10.19 0.78
N ASP A 92 -25.87 11.33 0.14
CA ASP A 92 -27.20 11.89 -0.05
C ASP A 92 -27.65 11.64 -1.50
N ALA A 93 -28.54 10.66 -1.67
CA ALA A 93 -29.08 10.30 -2.97
C ALA A 93 -30.05 11.33 -3.55
N VAL A 94 -30.64 12.20 -2.72
CA VAL A 94 -31.59 13.24 -3.14
C VAL A 94 -30.83 14.48 -3.59
N ALA A 95 -29.84 14.91 -2.81
CA ALA A 95 -28.98 16.04 -3.17
C ALA A 95 -27.88 15.65 -4.17
N HIS A 96 -27.76 14.37 -4.54
CA HIS A 96 -26.67 13.84 -5.36
C HIS A 96 -25.29 14.23 -4.82
N THR A 97 -25.09 14.06 -3.51
CA THR A 97 -23.80 14.38 -2.89
C THR A 97 -23.18 13.16 -2.23
N TYR A 98 -21.84 13.09 -2.29
CA TYR A 98 -21.07 12.05 -1.66
C TYR A 98 -19.86 12.60 -0.92
N GLN A 99 -19.71 12.22 0.34
CA GLN A 99 -18.56 12.54 1.15
C GLN A 99 -17.95 11.24 1.69
N PRO A 100 -16.72 10.88 1.27
CA PRO A 100 -16.04 9.73 1.83
C PRO A 100 -15.61 10.01 3.28
N GLY A 101 -15.38 8.94 4.03
CA GLY A 101 -14.90 9.00 5.40
C GLY A 101 -13.62 9.82 5.58
N PHE A 102 -13.51 10.47 6.75
CA PHE A 102 -12.37 11.31 7.10
C PHE A 102 -11.02 10.57 7.02
N PRO A 103 -10.88 9.31 7.48
CA PRO A 103 -9.62 8.58 7.40
C PRO A 103 -9.13 8.40 5.96
N PHE A 104 -10.04 8.14 5.02
CA PHE A 104 -9.69 8.05 3.60
C PHE A 104 -9.21 9.40 3.04
N ALA A 105 -9.91 10.48 3.37
CA ALA A 105 -9.53 11.83 2.93
C ALA A 105 -8.14 12.25 3.45
N ALA A 106 -7.85 11.97 4.72
CA ALA A 106 -6.55 12.22 5.33
C ALA A 106 -5.44 11.41 4.65
N PHE A 107 -5.71 10.12 4.37
CA PHE A 107 -4.78 9.25 3.65
C PHE A 107 -4.47 9.75 2.24
N VAL A 108 -5.49 10.10 1.44
CA VAL A 108 -5.29 10.63 0.08
C VAL A 108 -4.51 11.94 0.12
N THR A 109 -4.80 12.83 1.07
CA THR A 109 -4.08 14.10 1.23
C THR A 109 -2.59 13.85 1.52
N ALA A 110 -2.28 12.94 2.44
CA ALA A 110 -0.90 12.57 2.76
C ALA A 110 -0.19 11.90 1.57
N PHE A 111 -0.89 11.02 0.84
CA PHE A 111 -0.36 10.34 -0.34
C PHE A 111 0.01 11.34 -1.45
N VAL A 112 -0.88 12.29 -1.76
CA VAL A 112 -0.64 13.34 -2.76
C VAL A 112 0.47 14.31 -2.33
N ALA A 113 0.58 14.60 -1.03
CA ALA A 113 1.66 15.42 -0.51
C ALA A 113 3.02 14.71 -0.62
N GLY A 114 3.06 13.40 -0.35
CA GLY A 114 4.27 12.58 -0.46
C GLY A 114 4.72 12.31 -1.89
N SER A 115 3.81 12.30 -2.87
CA SER A 115 4.15 12.07 -4.29
C SER A 115 4.75 13.30 -5.01
N ARG A 116 4.93 14.42 -4.30
CA ARG A 116 5.53 15.67 -4.82
C ARG A 116 6.98 15.89 -4.36
N GLY A 117 7.58 14.93 -3.65
CA GLY A 117 9.00 14.89 -3.31
C GLY A 117 9.73 13.82 -4.10
#